data_AF-A0AAQ3UNT5-F1
#
_entry.id   AF-A0AAQ3UNT5-F1
#
_cell.length_a   1.000
_cell.length_b   1.000
_cell.length_c   1.000
_cell.angle_alpha   90.00
_cell.angle_beta   90.00
_cell.angle_gamma   90.00
#
_symmetry.space_group_name_H-M   'P 1'
#
loop_
_entity.id
_entity.type
_entity.pdbx_description
1 polymer ?
#
loop_
_entity_poly.entity_id
_entity_poly.type
_entity_poly.pdbx_seq_one_letter_code
_entity_poly.pdbx_strand_id
1 'polypeptide(L)'
;MSAMSARSDHWGAASSSSQAGPVLVGEETGLPLIQCTDCKRERVVENMVKTREKVNYGRVYIKCPRNIPGMLGRCPFYRWQKAYLAELVEKQLIVIHPAVLEVEDDAPRNDAGAAIVERNSLDEKVDKLIRILQLLVVMIVAMFAVGVMYVFK
;
A
#
# COMPACT_ATOMS: atom_id res chain seq x y z
N MET A 1 -51.10 -24.58 53.86
CA MET A 1 -50.79 -25.64 52.88
C MET A 1 -50.14 -24.90 51.71
N SER A 2 -48.83 -24.66 51.74
CA SER A 2 -47.75 -25.60 51.36
C SER A 2 -47.87 -25.92 49.87
N ALA A 3 -46.88 -25.76 48.98
CA ALA A 3 -45.44 -25.54 49.10
C ALA A 3 -44.87 -25.12 47.72
N MET A 4 -43.67 -24.49 47.70
CA MET A 4 -42.46 -24.82 46.90
C MET A 4 -42.58 -25.01 45.35
N SER A 5 -41.63 -24.67 44.47
CA SER A 5 -40.27 -24.12 44.53
C SER A 5 -39.84 -23.75 43.08
N ALA A 6 -38.79 -22.94 42.99
CA ALA A 6 -38.09 -22.38 41.84
C ALA A 6 -37.82 -23.28 40.62
N ARG A 7 -37.67 -22.65 39.44
CA ARG A 7 -36.51 -22.89 38.57
C ARG A 7 -36.19 -21.71 37.65
N SER A 8 -34.93 -21.31 37.75
CA SER A 8 -34.17 -20.36 36.97
C SER A 8 -33.73 -20.96 35.63
N ASP A 9 -33.90 -20.24 34.52
CA ASP A 9 -33.20 -20.56 33.28
C ASP A 9 -32.21 -19.43 32.96
N HIS A 10 -31.06 -19.60 33.59
CA HIS A 10 -29.77 -19.02 33.28
C HIS A 10 -29.28 -19.67 31.98
N TRP A 11 -29.16 -18.92 30.87
CA TRP A 11 -28.47 -19.39 29.67
C TRP A 11 -27.18 -18.60 29.51
N GLY A 12 -26.13 -19.15 30.11
CA GLY A 12 -24.75 -18.80 29.83
C GLY A 12 -24.21 -19.59 28.63
N ALA A 13 -23.42 -18.87 27.83
CA ALA A 13 -22.20 -19.28 27.14
C ALA A 13 -22.19 -20.39 26.05
N ALA A 14 -21.62 -19.95 24.92
CA ALA A 14 -20.57 -20.58 24.12
C ALA A 14 -20.92 -21.59 22.98
N SER A 15 -20.84 -21.03 21.77
CA SER A 15 -19.84 -21.35 20.72
C SER A 15 -20.09 -22.45 19.69
N SER A 16 -19.70 -22.08 18.46
CA SER A 16 -19.25 -22.91 17.31
C SER A 16 -20.36 -23.62 16.53
N SER A 17 -20.40 -23.70 15.20
CA SER A 17 -19.58 -23.22 14.09
C SER A 17 -20.29 -23.70 12.82
N SER A 18 -20.40 -22.90 11.77
CA SER A 18 -20.68 -23.41 10.41
C SER A 18 -20.21 -22.41 9.36
N GLN A 19 -18.97 -22.62 8.93
CA GLN A 19 -18.36 -22.30 7.63
C GLN A 19 -19.13 -21.36 6.69
N ALA A 20 -18.58 -20.15 6.53
CA ALA A 20 -18.55 -19.48 5.24
C ALA A 20 -17.06 -19.34 4.86
N GLY A 21 -16.68 -19.79 3.66
CA GLY A 21 -15.30 -19.87 3.21
C GLY A 21 -14.55 -18.52 3.26
N PRO A 22 -13.21 -18.53 3.09
CA PRO A 22 -12.43 -17.31 3.12
C PRO A 22 -12.83 -16.45 1.92
N VAL A 23 -13.66 -15.44 2.17
CA VAL A 23 -13.81 -14.35 1.23
C VAL A 23 -12.48 -13.62 1.27
N LEU A 24 -11.63 -13.85 0.27
CA LEU A 24 -10.45 -13.03 0.01
C LEU A 24 -10.91 -11.63 -0.44
N VAL A 25 -11.56 -10.90 0.46
CA VAL A 25 -11.63 -9.45 0.41
C VAL A 25 -10.25 -9.01 0.85
N GLY A 26 -9.48 -8.36 -0.03
CA GLY A 26 -8.25 -7.70 0.39
C GLY A 26 -8.57 -6.87 1.63
N GLU A 27 -7.92 -7.21 2.74
CA GLU A 27 -8.20 -6.69 4.07
C GLU A 27 -8.28 -5.17 4.00
N GLU A 28 -9.47 -4.60 4.29
CA GLU A 28 -9.58 -3.16 4.46
C GLU A 28 -8.61 -2.83 5.59
N THR A 29 -7.50 -2.16 5.28
CA THR A 29 -6.33 -2.05 6.17
C THR A 29 -6.64 -1.33 7.51
N GLY A 30 -7.90 -0.91 7.73
CA GLY A 30 -8.39 -0.31 8.98
C GLY A 30 -7.70 1.01 9.34
N LEU A 31 -6.72 1.44 8.54
CA LEU A 31 -5.91 2.61 8.77
C LEU A 31 -6.84 3.83 8.77
N PRO A 32 -6.97 4.55 9.90
CA PRO A 32 -7.60 5.84 9.91
C PRO A 32 -6.67 6.79 9.17
N LEU A 33 -6.80 6.82 7.84
CA LEU A 33 -5.98 7.62 6.96
C LEU A 33 -6.08 9.07 7.44
N ILE A 34 -4.90 9.63 7.68
CA ILE A 34 -4.53 11.03 7.87
C ILE A 34 -5.68 12.02 7.64
N GLN A 35 -5.81 12.96 8.58
CA GLN A 35 -6.84 14.00 8.54
C GLN A 35 -6.96 14.60 7.13
N CYS A 36 -8.19 14.62 6.62
CA CYS A 36 -8.50 15.08 5.27
C CYS A 36 -7.90 16.47 5.05
N THR A 37 -7.07 16.59 4.03
CA THR A 37 -6.33 17.83 3.77
C THR A 37 -7.24 18.99 3.37
N ASP A 38 -8.42 18.70 2.84
CA ASP A 38 -9.33 19.71 2.31
C ASP A 38 -10.28 20.22 3.38
N CYS A 39 -10.99 19.31 4.08
CA CYS A 39 -11.96 19.72 5.09
C CYS A 39 -11.38 19.87 6.50
N LYS A 40 -10.20 19.28 6.78
CA LYS A 40 -9.54 19.23 8.09
C LYS A 40 -10.43 18.75 9.25
N ARG A 41 -11.56 18.10 8.96
CA ARG A 41 -12.55 17.70 9.97
C ARG A 41 -12.62 16.19 10.13
N GLU A 42 -12.65 15.48 9.01
CA GLU A 42 -12.71 14.01 9.01
C GLU A 42 -11.36 13.40 8.62
N ARG A 43 -11.16 12.15 9.03
CA ARG A 43 -10.13 11.28 8.48
C ARG A 43 -10.61 10.70 7.15
N VAL A 44 -9.69 10.50 6.21
CA VAL A 44 -10.07 9.95 4.90
C VAL A 44 -10.24 8.44 5.02
N VAL A 45 -11.01 7.83 4.11
CA VAL A 45 -11.34 6.41 4.15
C VAL A 45 -10.89 5.71 2.88
N GLU A 46 -10.30 4.54 3.05
CA GLU A 46 -9.90 3.66 1.96
C GLU A 46 -11.11 2.90 1.42
N ASN A 47 -11.19 2.73 0.11
CA ASN A 47 -12.25 1.98 -0.55
C ASN A 47 -11.69 1.29 -1.80
N MET A 48 -12.28 0.17 -2.18
CA MET A 48 -11.94 -0.55 -3.41
C MET A 48 -13.08 -0.47 -4.42
N VAL A 49 -12.73 -0.31 -5.70
CA VAL A 49 -13.71 -0.37 -6.79
C VAL A 49 -14.19 -1.82 -6.99
N LYS A 50 -15.44 -2.10 -6.64
CA LYS A 50 -16.06 -3.44 -6.74
C LYS A 50 -16.78 -3.69 -8.08
N THR A 51 -16.96 -2.67 -8.92
CA THR A 51 -17.66 -2.82 -10.21
C THR A 51 -16.75 -3.46 -11.25
N ARG A 52 -17.10 -4.68 -11.70
CA ARG A 52 -16.29 -5.51 -12.62
C ARG A 52 -16.21 -5.02 -14.06
N GLU A 53 -17.11 -4.14 -14.48
CA GLU A 53 -17.24 -3.68 -15.87
C GLU A 53 -16.30 -2.52 -16.24
N LYS A 54 -15.48 -2.04 -15.31
CA LYS A 54 -14.62 -0.86 -15.51
C LYS A 54 -13.15 -1.24 -15.45
N VAL A 55 -12.33 -0.54 -16.24
CA VAL A 55 -10.85 -0.53 -16.21
C VAL A 55 -10.26 -0.33 -14.81
N ASN A 56 -11.07 0.19 -13.88
CA ASN A 56 -10.68 0.47 -12.51
C ASN A 56 -11.05 -0.63 -11.50
N TYR A 57 -11.61 -1.78 -11.90
CA TYR A 57 -11.94 -2.87 -10.98
C TYR A 57 -10.73 -3.25 -10.12
N GLY A 58 -10.96 -3.43 -8.81
CA GLY A 58 -9.92 -3.76 -7.83
C GLY A 58 -8.98 -2.60 -7.48
N ARG A 59 -9.06 -1.45 -8.16
CA ARG A 59 -8.27 -0.27 -7.76
C ARG A 59 -8.78 0.30 -6.45
N VAL A 60 -7.83 0.64 -5.58
CA VAL A 60 -8.10 1.25 -4.28
C VAL A 60 -8.01 2.77 -4.40
N TYR A 61 -8.98 3.45 -3.81
CA TYR A 61 -9.10 4.90 -3.75
C TYR A 61 -9.38 5.36 -2.34
N ILE A 62 -9.09 6.63 -2.09
CA ILE A 62 -9.25 7.27 -0.81
C ILE A 62 -10.20 8.46 -1.01
N LYS A 63 -11.18 8.61 -0.12
CA LYS A 63 -12.12 9.74 -0.13
C LYS A 63 -12.39 10.29 1.25
N CYS A 64 -12.83 11.53 1.33
CA CYS A 64 -13.38 12.05 2.59
C CYS A 64 -14.78 11.45 2.84
N PRO A 65 -15.13 11.06 4.08
CA PRO A 65 -16.49 10.65 4.43
C PRO A 65 -17.56 11.70 4.11
N ARG A 66 -17.20 12.99 4.14
CA ARG A 66 -18.10 14.10 3.74
C ARG A 66 -18.21 14.28 2.22
N ASN A 67 -17.52 13.47 1.42
CA ASN A 67 -17.68 13.43 -0.03
C ASN A 67 -18.92 12.62 -0.40
N ILE A 68 -20.09 13.17 -0.09
CA ILE A 68 -21.39 12.54 -0.31
C ILE A 68 -22.00 13.13 -1.59
N PRO A 69 -22.26 12.32 -2.63
CA PRO A 69 -22.95 12.77 -3.84
C PRO A 69 -24.29 13.44 -3.52
N GLY A 70 -24.58 14.57 -4.17
CA GLY A 70 -25.86 15.28 -4.01
C GLY A 70 -26.02 16.15 -2.75
N MET A 71 -25.08 16.14 -1.80
CA MET A 71 -25.12 17.02 -0.63
C MET A 71 -24.44 18.37 -0.87
N LEU A 72 -25.11 19.46 -0.44
CA LEU A 72 -24.54 20.80 -0.38
C LEU A 72 -23.45 20.86 0.70
N GLY A 73 -22.33 21.53 0.40
CA GLY A 73 -21.21 21.64 1.33
C GLY A 73 -20.40 20.34 1.52
N ARG A 74 -20.53 19.38 0.61
CA ARG A 74 -19.71 18.17 0.59
C ARG A 74 -18.22 18.50 0.41
N CYS A 75 -17.36 17.70 1.00
CA CYS A 75 -15.93 17.77 0.73
C CYS A 75 -15.63 17.04 -0.58
N PRO A 76 -15.00 17.66 -1.60
CA PRO A 76 -14.75 16.99 -2.87
C PRO A 76 -13.57 16.01 -2.83
N PHE A 77 -12.90 15.87 -1.67
CA PHE A 77 -11.65 15.12 -1.56
C PHE A 77 -11.80 13.66 -2.02
N TYR A 78 -10.98 13.31 -3.01
CA TYR A 78 -10.86 12.01 -3.63
C TYR A 78 -9.48 11.89 -4.29
N ARG A 79 -8.79 10.77 -4.06
CA ARG A 79 -7.51 10.43 -4.70
C ARG A 79 -7.39 8.91 -4.90
N TRP A 80 -6.64 8.50 -5.92
CA TRP A 80 -6.21 7.10 -6.03
C TRP A 80 -5.16 6.81 -4.95
N GLN A 81 -5.24 5.64 -4.32
CA GLN A 81 -4.43 5.31 -3.13
C GLN A 81 -2.93 5.43 -3.40
N LYS A 82 -2.42 4.83 -4.49
CA LYS A 82 -1.00 4.88 -4.83
C LYS A 82 -0.46 6.31 -4.96
N ALA A 83 -1.19 7.18 -5.66
CA ALA A 83 -0.78 8.57 -5.85
C ALA A 83 -0.82 9.36 -4.53
N TYR A 84 -1.84 9.11 -3.71
CA TYR A 84 -1.97 9.77 -2.41
C TYR A 84 -0.86 9.34 -1.45
N LEU A 85 -0.58 8.04 -1.35
CA LEU A 85 0.49 7.53 -0.49
C LEU A 85 1.86 8.07 -0.91
N ALA A 86 2.14 8.17 -2.21
CA ALA A 86 3.37 8.79 -2.71
C ALA A 86 3.50 10.25 -2.24
N GLU A 87 2.43 11.04 -2.34
CA GLU A 87 2.41 12.43 -1.85
C GLU A 87 2.65 12.52 -0.34
N LEU A 88 2.13 11.56 0.43
CA LEU A 88 2.32 11.53 1.89
C LEU A 88 3.75 11.15 2.30
N VAL A 89 4.37 10.23 1.57
CA VAL A 89 5.78 9.88 1.76
C VAL A 89 6.68 11.06 1.40
N GLU A 90 6.41 11.74 0.29
CA GLU A 90 7.12 12.96 -0.10
C GLU A 90 7.03 14.04 0.98
N LYS A 91 5.86 14.19 1.60
CA LYS A 91 5.63 15.13 2.71
C LYS A 91 6.12 14.62 4.07
N GLN A 92 6.75 13.44 4.13
CA GLN A 92 7.21 12.78 5.36
C GLN A 92 6.11 12.60 6.42
N LEU A 93 4.85 12.53 5.99
CA LEU A 93 3.71 12.30 6.88
C LEU A 93 3.58 10.82 7.26
N ILE A 94 4.12 9.92 6.43
CA ILE A 94 4.19 8.49 6.66
C ILE A 94 5.51 7.92 6.13
N VAL A 95 5.96 6.82 6.73
CA VAL A 95 7.01 5.95 6.18
C VAL A 95 6.35 4.62 5.87
N ILE A 96 6.38 4.22 4.60
CA ILE A 96 5.84 2.92 4.18
C ILE A 96 6.96 1.90 4.33
N HIS A 97 6.92 1.12 5.41
CA HIS A 97 7.74 -0.09 5.51
C HIS A 97 7.11 -1.18 4.64
N PRO A 98 7.87 -1.81 3.73
CA PRO A 98 7.37 -3.00 3.04
C PRO A 98 7.10 -4.05 4.12
N ALA A 99 5.84 -4.46 4.25
CA ALA A 99 5.45 -5.55 5.14
C ALA A 99 6.18 -6.81 4.65
N VAL A 100 7.24 -7.19 5.36
CA VAL A 100 7.77 -8.54 5.31
C VAL A 100 6.68 -9.37 5.98
N LEU A 101 5.92 -10.10 5.18
CA LEU A 101 5.06 -11.16 5.70
C LEU A 101 6.02 -12.22 6.24
N GLU A 102 6.34 -12.14 7.53
CA GLU A 102 6.84 -13.27 8.29
C GLU A 102 5.67 -14.24 8.42
N VAL A 103 5.50 -15.08 7.41
CA VAL A 103 4.70 -16.29 7.55
C VAL A 103 5.52 -17.20 8.47
N GLU A 104 5.13 -17.28 9.74
CA GLU A 104 5.58 -18.33 10.65
C GLU A 104 5.02 -19.67 10.12
N ASP A 105 5.71 -20.26 9.15
CA ASP A 105 5.51 -21.66 8.76
C ASP A 105 6.65 -22.50 9.38
N ASP A 106 6.30 -23.21 10.46
CA ASP A 106 7.06 -24.34 10.98
C ASP A 106 7.25 -25.41 9.90
N ALA A 107 8.38 -25.37 9.16
CA ALA A 107 9.16 -26.53 8.69
C ALA A 107 10.18 -26.11 7.58
N PRO A 108 11.38 -26.72 7.51
CA PRO A 108 12.48 -26.19 6.72
C PRO A 108 12.37 -26.64 5.26
N ARG A 109 12.24 -25.69 4.33
CA ARG A 109 12.64 -25.92 2.94
C ARG A 109 13.14 -24.63 2.28
N ASN A 110 14.45 -24.62 2.14
CA ASN A 110 15.35 -23.85 1.29
C ASN A 110 14.80 -23.35 -0.06
N ASP A 111 13.91 -22.36 -0.05
CA ASP A 111 13.53 -21.58 -1.24
C ASP A 111 13.64 -20.05 -1.05
N ALA A 112 13.83 -19.57 0.20
CA ALA A 112 14.06 -18.15 0.51
C ALA A 112 15.40 -17.59 -0.03
N GLY A 113 16.34 -18.47 -0.36
CA GLY A 113 17.61 -18.08 -0.99
C GLY A 113 17.43 -17.54 -2.41
N ALA A 114 16.44 -18.01 -3.17
CA ALA A 114 16.30 -17.66 -4.58
C ALA A 114 15.86 -16.19 -4.78
N ALA A 115 14.93 -15.69 -3.97
CA ALA A 115 14.43 -14.32 -4.06
C ALA A 115 15.43 -13.26 -3.54
N ILE A 116 16.26 -13.61 -2.54
CA ILE A 116 17.37 -12.77 -2.09
C ILE A 116 18.47 -12.73 -3.15
N VAL A 117 18.79 -13.88 -3.76
CA VAL A 117 19.76 -13.99 -4.86
C VAL A 117 19.34 -13.17 -6.08
N GLU A 118 18.04 -13.12 -6.41
CA GLU A 118 17.54 -12.33 -7.55
C GLU A 118 17.67 -10.81 -7.33
N ARG A 119 17.45 -10.30 -6.11
CA ARG A 119 17.68 -8.88 -5.77
C ARG A 119 19.16 -8.50 -5.82
N ASN A 120 20.03 -9.32 -5.26
CA ASN A 120 21.48 -9.12 -5.37
C ASN A 120 21.94 -9.07 -6.83
N SER A 121 21.33 -9.87 -7.70
CA SER A 121 21.64 -9.86 -9.14
C SER A 121 21.20 -8.57 -9.86
N LEU A 122 20.08 -7.96 -9.45
CA LEU A 122 19.60 -6.70 -10.03
C LEU A 122 20.41 -5.50 -9.56
N ASP A 123 20.78 -5.46 -8.28
CA ASP A 123 21.61 -4.39 -7.73
C ASP A 123 23.01 -4.38 -8.38
N GLU A 124 23.63 -5.56 -8.57
CA GLU A 124 24.89 -5.67 -9.31
C GLU A 124 24.79 -5.21 -10.78
N LYS A 125 23.65 -5.47 -11.43
CA LYS A 125 23.41 -5.03 -12.82
C LYS A 125 23.24 -3.52 -12.89
N VAL A 126 22.54 -2.93 -11.93
CA VAL A 126 22.34 -1.48 -11.83
C VAL A 126 23.68 -0.77 -11.58
N ASP A 127 24.53 -1.27 -10.69
CA ASP A 127 25.85 -0.68 -10.43
C ASP A 127 26.78 -0.73 -11.64
N LYS A 128 26.76 -1.84 -12.39
CA LYS A 128 27.50 -1.94 -13.67
C LYS A 128 26.99 -0.93 -14.68
N LEU A 129 25.68 -0.75 -14.77
CA LEU A 129 25.06 0.20 -15.70
C LEU A 129 25.40 1.65 -15.33
N ILE A 130 25.37 1.99 -14.04
CA ILE A 130 25.74 3.30 -13.52
C ILE A 130 27.21 3.60 -13.84
N ARG A 131 28.12 2.65 -13.59
CA ARG A 131 29.55 2.83 -13.92
C ARG A 131 29.79 3.04 -15.40
N ILE A 132 29.13 2.26 -16.27
CA ILE A 132 29.24 2.43 -17.73
C ILE A 132 28.69 3.80 -18.15
N LEU A 133 27.54 4.21 -17.62
CA LEU A 133 26.95 5.51 -17.91
C LEU A 133 27.87 6.66 -17.49
N GLN A 134 28.48 6.59 -16.31
CA GLN A 134 29.45 7.57 -15.83
C GLN A 134 30.66 7.66 -16.77
N LEU A 135 31.22 6.53 -17.20
CA LEU A 135 32.34 6.50 -18.15
C LEU A 135 31.98 7.12 -19.50
N LEU A 136 30.79 6.80 -20.03
CA LEU A 136 30.30 7.38 -21.29
C LEU A 136 30.16 8.90 -21.20
N VAL A 137 29.59 9.42 -20.11
CA VAL A 137 29.45 10.87 -19.89
C VAL A 137 30.81 11.55 -19.85
N VAL A 138 31.77 11.00 -19.10
CA VAL A 138 33.14 11.56 -19.02
C VAL A 138 33.82 11.56 -20.38
N MET A 139 33.69 10.47 -21.15
CA MET A 139 34.25 10.39 -22.51
C MET A 139 33.64 11.44 -23.45
N ILE A 140 32.31 11.63 -23.42
CA ILE A 140 31.63 12.63 -24.23
C ILE A 140 32.12 14.04 -23.87
N VAL A 141 32.24 14.35 -22.57
CA VAL A 141 32.72 15.66 -22.10
C VAL A 141 34.17 15.89 -22.53
N ALA A 142 35.05 14.90 -22.40
CA ALA A 142 36.45 14.99 -22.82
C ALA A 142 36.56 15.21 -24.33
N MET A 143 35.82 14.45 -25.13
CA MET A 143 35.78 14.61 -26.59
C MET A 143 35.26 15.99 -26.99
N PHE A 144 34.23 16.50 -26.30
CA PHE A 144 33.70 17.84 -26.55
C PHE A 144 34.72 18.92 -26.20
N ALA A 145 35.39 18.83 -25.04
CA ALA A 145 36.41 19.77 -24.63
C ALA A 145 37.58 19.80 -25.63
N VAL A 146 38.04 18.63 -26.08
CA VAL A 146 39.07 18.50 -27.12
C VAL A 146 38.59 19.12 -28.43
N GLY A 147 37.38 18.78 -28.90
CA GLY A 147 36.81 19.34 -30.13
C GLY A 147 36.71 20.87 -30.10
N VAL A 148 36.25 21.43 -28.98
CA VAL A 148 36.24 22.88 -28.74
C VAL A 148 37.66 23.45 -28.82
N MET A 149 38.64 22.86 -28.11
CA MET A 149 40.03 23.32 -28.18
C MET A 149 40.62 23.28 -29.59
N TYR A 150 40.27 22.27 -30.41
CA TYR A 150 40.72 22.19 -31.80
C TYR A 150 40.04 23.19 -32.74
N VAL A 151 38.78 23.54 -32.48
CA VAL A 151 38.04 24.52 -33.30
C VAL A 151 38.50 25.95 -33.00
N PHE A 152 38.86 26.24 -31.74
CA PHE A 152 39.33 27.56 -31.32
C PHE A 152 40.86 27.75 -31.45
N LYS A 153 41.56 26.80 -32.07
CA LYS A 153 43.01 26.85 -32.32
C LYS A 153 43.30 27.03 -33.80
#